data_AF-A0A136MBQ9-F1
#
_entry.id   AF-A0A136MBQ9-F1
#
_cell.length_a   1.000
_cell.length_b   1.000
_cell.length_c   1.000
_cell.angle_alpha   90.00
_cell.angle_beta   90.00
_cell.angle_gamma   90.00
#
_symmetry.space_group_name_H-M   'P 1'
#
loop_
_entity.id
_entity.type
_entity.pdbx_description
1 polymer ?
#
loop_
_entity_poly.entity_id
_entity_poly.type
_entity_poly.pdbx_seq_one_letter_code
_entity_poly.pdbx_strand_id
1 'polypeptide(L)'
;MIEKTRVVYQAPVGAVIWNMIPAGADRIIIEERNEHTRQVSIVCLTATGTFRWRNTNLPDSWWINLNGVTATHVILHQFENTSNPDQVKLIALQVDTGQEVAVPVQFEYTIEALRPFVYVQGEPDFETVQKFLRQQLNQEIFLGAEYLETENLILISYYTGQPAAYTNKLACFSHKGLLYWTEEIGTNLKGMGIGTFFIATNTVFFVKNKTDLVTFRIV
;
A
#
# COMPACT_ATOMS: atom_id res chain seq x y z
N MET A 1 9.96 3.84 -19.20
CA MET A 1 9.31 2.58 -19.63
C MET A 1 8.95 1.79 -18.37
N ILE A 2 8.04 0.83 -18.42
CA ILE A 2 7.69 0.01 -17.24
C ILE A 2 7.89 -1.47 -17.57
N GLU A 3 8.40 -2.23 -16.62
CA GLU A 3 8.55 -3.67 -16.76
C GLU A 3 7.40 -4.41 -16.09
N LYS A 4 6.91 -5.42 -16.82
CA LYS A 4 5.78 -6.33 -16.56
C LYS A 4 5.33 -6.45 -15.09
N THR A 5 4.01 -6.42 -14.89
CA THR A 5 3.31 -6.79 -13.66
C THR A 5 3.79 -8.13 -13.13
N ARG A 6 4.13 -8.20 -11.84
CA ARG A 6 4.30 -9.49 -11.15
C ARG A 6 3.59 -9.46 -9.82
N VAL A 7 2.72 -10.44 -9.59
CA VAL A 7 2.36 -10.82 -8.22
C VAL A 7 3.64 -11.38 -7.60
N VAL A 8 4.17 -10.67 -6.61
CA VAL A 8 5.41 -11.04 -5.94
C VAL A 8 5.15 -11.71 -4.60
N TYR A 9 3.93 -11.57 -4.08
CA TYR A 9 3.53 -12.20 -2.84
C TYR A 9 2.00 -12.31 -2.73
N GLN A 10 1.54 -13.35 -2.06
CA GLN A 10 0.15 -13.56 -1.71
C GLN A 10 0.05 -13.82 -0.22
N ALA A 11 -0.83 -13.08 0.46
CA ALA A 11 -1.12 -13.28 1.88
C ALA A 11 -1.63 -14.71 2.13
N PRO A 12 -1.33 -15.30 3.30
CA PRO A 12 -1.88 -16.59 3.69
C PRO A 12 -3.41 -16.62 3.63
N VAL A 13 -3.98 -17.82 3.48
CA VAL A 13 -5.45 -18.01 3.47
C VAL A 13 -6.07 -17.37 4.72
N GLY A 14 -7.09 -16.54 4.50
CA GLY A 14 -7.82 -15.81 5.55
C GLY A 14 -7.13 -14.53 6.05
N ALA A 15 -5.90 -14.26 5.60
CA ALA A 15 -5.22 -13.00 5.88
C ALA A 15 -5.37 -12.00 4.73
N VAL A 16 -5.26 -10.72 5.06
CA VAL A 16 -5.15 -9.61 4.11
C VAL A 16 -3.84 -8.86 4.33
N ILE A 17 -3.32 -8.26 3.28
CA ILE A 17 -2.29 -7.22 3.36
C ILE A 17 -2.99 -5.94 3.82
N TRP A 18 -2.66 -5.50 5.02
CA TRP A 18 -3.29 -4.34 5.66
C TRP A 18 -2.51 -3.06 5.42
N ASN A 19 -1.19 -3.10 5.56
CA ASN A 19 -0.31 -1.96 5.39
C ASN A 19 1.06 -2.40 4.84
N MET A 20 1.78 -1.48 4.19
CA MET A 20 3.11 -1.74 3.64
C MET A 20 4.01 -0.51 3.71
N ILE A 21 5.26 -0.71 4.14
CA ILE A 21 6.28 0.36 4.22
C ILE A 21 7.59 -0.12 3.58
N PRO A 22 8.16 0.64 2.61
CA PRO A 22 9.46 0.29 2.01
C PRO A 22 10.59 0.34 3.04
N ALA A 23 11.57 -0.54 2.87
CA ALA A 23 12.66 -0.75 3.82
C ALA A 23 14.01 -0.91 3.11
N GLY A 24 14.86 0.12 3.17
CA GLY A 24 16.08 0.16 2.36
C GLY A 24 15.80 0.08 0.84
N ALA A 25 16.85 -0.12 0.06
CA ALA A 25 16.77 0.00 -1.40
C ALA A 25 15.89 -1.05 -2.10
N ASP A 26 15.67 -2.21 -1.47
CA ASP A 26 15.10 -3.39 -2.15
C ASP A 26 14.09 -4.19 -1.32
N ARG A 27 13.67 -3.73 -0.13
CA ARG A 27 12.74 -4.49 0.73
C ARG A 27 11.43 -3.76 0.99
N ILE A 28 10.45 -4.54 1.39
CA ILE A 28 9.14 -4.09 1.82
C ILE A 28 8.78 -4.82 3.12
N ILE A 29 8.29 -4.06 4.10
CA ILE A 29 7.67 -4.59 5.30
C ILE A 29 6.16 -4.54 5.12
N ILE A 30 5.51 -5.66 5.39
CA ILE A 30 4.09 -5.88 5.20
C ILE A 30 3.46 -6.19 6.55
N GLU A 31 2.36 -5.51 6.86
CA GLU A 31 1.45 -5.88 7.93
C GLU A 31 0.34 -6.76 7.37
N GLU A 32 0.24 -7.99 7.87
CA GLU A 32 -0.84 -8.91 7.55
C GLU A 32 -1.83 -8.98 8.70
N ARG A 33 -3.13 -9.03 8.37
CA ARG A 33 -4.20 -9.23 9.35
C ARG A 33 -5.05 -10.42 8.98
N ASN A 34 -5.27 -11.30 9.94
CA ASN A 34 -6.29 -12.34 9.86
C ASN A 34 -7.40 -12.03 10.87
N GLU A 35 -8.56 -11.59 10.36
CA GLU A 35 -9.71 -11.22 11.21
C GLU A 35 -10.30 -12.41 11.97
N HIS A 36 -10.21 -13.61 11.42
CA HIS A 36 -10.84 -14.81 12.00
C HIS A 36 -10.03 -15.31 13.19
N THR A 37 -8.70 -15.27 13.10
CA THR A 37 -7.78 -15.65 14.19
C THR A 37 -7.38 -14.47 15.06
N ARG A 38 -7.76 -13.24 14.68
CA ARG A 38 -7.33 -11.97 15.31
C ARG A 38 -5.81 -11.89 15.44
N GLN A 39 -5.10 -12.27 14.38
CA GLN A 39 -3.64 -12.28 14.34
C GLN A 39 -3.11 -11.16 13.44
N VAL A 40 -2.10 -10.44 13.93
CA VAL A 40 -1.22 -9.59 13.11
C VAL A 40 0.10 -10.31 12.89
N SER A 41 0.59 -10.28 11.65
CA SER A 41 1.94 -10.73 11.31
C SER A 41 2.69 -9.61 10.61
N ILE A 42 4.00 -9.51 10.87
CA ILE A 42 4.88 -8.61 10.14
C ILE A 42 5.78 -9.45 9.23
N VAL A 43 5.80 -9.13 7.95
CA VAL A 43 6.54 -9.88 6.93
C VAL A 43 7.55 -8.95 6.25
N CYS A 44 8.78 -9.44 6.05
CA CYS A 44 9.75 -8.77 5.19
C CYS A 44 9.98 -9.58 3.92
N LEU A 45 9.88 -8.89 2.79
CA LEU A 45 10.20 -9.43 1.47
C LEU A 45 11.16 -8.48 0.74
N THR A 46 11.83 -8.97 -0.29
CA THR A 46 12.38 -8.08 -1.33
C THR A 46 11.28 -7.58 -2.26
N ALA A 47 11.50 -6.48 -2.97
CA ALA A 47 10.57 -5.93 -3.96
C ALA A 47 10.24 -6.91 -5.12
N THR A 48 11.10 -7.90 -5.34
CA THR A 48 10.90 -8.99 -6.31
C THR A 48 10.18 -10.21 -5.73
N GLY A 49 9.84 -10.20 -4.45
CA GLY A 49 9.06 -11.27 -3.80
C GLY A 49 9.87 -12.32 -3.05
N THR A 50 11.20 -12.20 -2.98
CA THR A 50 12.00 -13.12 -2.16
C THR A 50 11.69 -12.89 -0.69
N PHE A 51 11.12 -13.91 -0.04
CA PHE A 51 10.82 -13.92 1.39
C PHE A 51 12.10 -13.83 2.23
N ARG A 52 12.06 -13.01 3.30
CA ARG A 52 13.16 -12.90 4.27
C ARG A 52 12.74 -13.49 5.62
N TRP A 53 11.67 -12.98 6.20
CA TRP A 53 11.16 -13.43 7.49
C TRP A 53 9.69 -13.05 7.66
N ARG A 54 9.02 -13.76 8.59
CA ARG A 54 7.68 -13.44 9.10
C ARG A 54 7.72 -13.56 10.62
N ASN A 55 7.30 -12.51 11.32
CA ASN A 55 7.08 -12.54 12.75
C ASN A 55 5.58 -12.67 13.05
N THR A 56 5.20 -13.75 13.72
CA THR A 56 3.84 -14.05 14.21
C THR A 56 3.73 -14.02 15.73
N ASN A 57 4.84 -13.77 16.43
CA ASN A 57 4.97 -13.88 17.88
C ASN A 57 4.92 -12.48 18.52
N LEU A 58 3.87 -11.73 18.21
CA LEU A 58 3.67 -10.37 18.71
C LEU A 58 2.69 -10.38 19.91
N PRO A 59 2.95 -9.60 20.98
CA PRO A 59 2.07 -9.52 22.14
C PRO A 59 0.73 -8.87 21.75
N ASP A 60 -0.39 -9.40 22.23
CA ASP A 60 -1.75 -8.89 21.98
C ASP A 60 -1.98 -8.46 20.52
N SER A 61 -1.56 -9.33 19.59
CA SER A 61 -1.23 -8.95 18.20
C SER A 61 -2.30 -8.14 17.45
N TRP A 62 -3.59 -8.29 17.76
CA TRP A 62 -4.66 -7.57 17.07
C TRP A 62 -4.59 -6.03 17.19
N TRP A 63 -3.98 -5.54 18.27
CA TRP A 63 -3.86 -4.11 18.57
C TRP A 63 -2.49 -3.55 18.18
N ILE A 64 -1.85 -4.15 17.17
CA ILE A 64 -0.55 -3.72 16.66
C ILE A 64 -0.68 -3.20 15.24
N ASN A 65 -0.06 -2.05 14.96
CA ASN A 65 0.09 -1.49 13.62
C ASN A 65 1.56 -1.36 13.24
N LEU A 66 1.88 -1.62 11.97
CA LEU A 66 3.13 -1.20 11.34
C LEU A 66 3.13 0.33 11.23
N ASN A 67 4.01 0.98 11.99
CA ASN A 67 4.06 2.45 12.05
C ASN A 67 5.15 3.03 11.14
N GLY A 68 6.34 2.45 11.15
CA GLY A 68 7.47 3.00 10.40
C GLY A 68 8.62 2.02 10.26
N VAL A 69 9.55 2.36 9.36
CA VAL A 69 10.76 1.57 9.13
C VAL A 69 11.96 2.50 9.03
N THR A 70 13.02 2.12 9.74
CA THR A 70 14.31 2.81 9.81
C THR A 70 15.37 1.96 9.09
N ALA A 71 16.62 2.40 9.09
CA ALA A 71 17.72 1.64 8.48
C ALA A 71 17.88 0.24 9.11
N THR A 72 17.58 0.10 10.41
CA THR A 72 17.88 -1.11 11.19
C THR A 72 16.66 -1.70 11.90
N HIS A 73 15.58 -0.93 12.07
CA HIS A 73 14.40 -1.35 12.84
C HIS A 73 13.09 -1.16 12.08
N VAL A 74 12.16 -2.08 12.29
CA VAL A 74 10.72 -1.91 12.07
C VAL A 74 10.09 -1.44 13.37
N ILE A 75 9.37 -0.32 13.32
CA ILE A 75 8.70 0.26 14.48
C ILE A 75 7.20 -0.04 14.39
N LEU A 76 6.66 -0.65 15.44
CA LEU A 76 5.26 -0.98 15.58
C LEU A 76 4.65 -0.17 16.73
N HIS A 77 3.39 0.21 16.58
CA HIS A 77 2.58 0.76 17.66
C HIS A 77 1.67 -0.32 18.21
N GLN A 78 1.69 -0.53 19.52
CA GLN A 78 0.73 -1.35 20.26
C GLN A 78 -0.21 -0.42 21.01
N PHE A 79 -1.52 -0.54 20.78
CA PHE A 79 -2.53 0.23 21.53
C PHE A 79 -2.87 -0.49 22.84
N GLU A 80 -2.70 0.21 23.97
CA GLU A 80 -2.99 -0.36 25.29
C GLU A 80 -4.48 -0.30 25.64
N ASN A 81 -5.20 0.66 25.05
CA ASN A 81 -6.62 0.87 25.30
C ASN A 81 -7.38 1.29 24.04
N THR A 82 -8.43 0.56 23.71
CA THR A 82 -9.29 0.83 22.54
C THR A 82 -10.17 2.08 22.70
N SER A 83 -10.30 2.58 23.92
CA SER A 83 -11.07 3.78 24.27
C SER A 83 -10.24 5.05 24.26
N ASN A 84 -8.90 4.94 24.27
CA ASN A 84 -7.99 6.07 24.18
C ASN A 84 -6.81 5.75 23.24
N PRO A 85 -6.89 6.15 21.95
CA PRO A 85 -5.89 5.82 20.94
C PRO A 85 -4.53 6.49 21.18
N ASP A 86 -4.42 7.42 22.13
CA ASP A 86 -3.17 8.14 22.43
C ASP A 86 -2.21 7.32 23.31
N GLN A 87 -2.69 6.26 23.98
CA GLN A 87 -1.82 5.37 24.77
C GLN A 87 -1.26 4.26 23.91
N VAL A 88 -0.09 4.52 23.33
CA VAL A 88 0.66 3.57 22.50
C VAL A 88 1.99 3.20 23.13
N LYS A 89 2.31 1.91 23.09
CA LYS A 89 3.63 1.38 23.37
C LYS A 89 4.35 1.08 22.05
N LEU A 90 5.64 1.40 21.98
CA LEU A 90 6.48 1.04 20.84
C LEU A 90 7.03 -0.37 20.98
N ILE A 91 7.03 -1.11 19.88
CA ILE A 91 7.77 -2.37 19.72
C ILE A 91 8.74 -2.18 18.56
N ALA A 92 10.00 -2.60 18.72
CA ALA A 92 10.99 -2.56 17.66
C ALA A 92 11.38 -3.98 17.27
N LEU A 93 11.37 -4.27 15.97
CA LEU A 93 11.93 -5.49 15.40
C LEU A 93 13.19 -5.14 14.61
N GLN A 94 14.22 -5.99 14.65
CA GLN A 94 15.36 -5.88 13.73
C GLN A 94 14.89 -6.08 12.29
N VAL A 95 15.19 -5.14 11.40
CA VAL A 95 14.70 -5.15 10.01
C VAL A 95 15.20 -6.36 9.22
N ASP A 96 16.38 -6.87 9.56
CA ASP A 96 17.00 -8.00 8.85
C ASP A 96 16.48 -9.37 9.29
N THR A 97 15.99 -9.49 10.53
CA THR A 97 15.66 -10.80 11.14
C THR A 97 14.22 -10.90 11.65
N GLY A 98 13.53 -9.76 11.83
CA GLY A 98 12.21 -9.70 12.43
C GLY A 98 12.20 -9.96 13.95
N GLN A 99 13.37 -10.12 14.59
CA GLN A 99 13.44 -10.37 16.03
C GLN A 99 13.17 -9.10 16.82
N GLU A 100 12.38 -9.21 17.90
CA GLU A 100 12.14 -8.11 18.81
C GLU A 100 13.43 -7.67 19.52
N VAL A 101 13.65 -6.37 19.58
CA VAL A 101 14.79 -5.73 20.24
C VAL A 101 14.33 -4.49 21.01
N ALA A 102 15.22 -3.94 21.83
CA ALA A 102 14.94 -2.68 22.53
C ALA A 102 14.63 -1.55 21.54
N VAL A 103 13.64 -0.74 21.88
CA VAL A 103 13.25 0.43 21.07
C VAL A 103 14.40 1.45 21.08
N PRO A 104 14.86 1.94 19.91
CA PRO A 104 15.90 2.96 19.86
C PRO A 104 15.40 4.28 20.47
N VAL A 105 16.29 4.98 21.19
CA VAL A 105 15.97 6.26 21.86
C VAL A 105 15.64 7.35 20.83
N GLN A 106 16.28 7.31 19.67
CA GLN A 106 16.06 8.20 18.54
C GLN A 106 16.20 7.40 17.25
N PHE A 107 15.39 7.73 16.26
CA PHE A 107 15.43 7.09 14.96
C PHE A 107 14.85 8.00 13.89
N GLU A 108 15.32 7.82 12.67
CA GLU A 108 14.82 8.49 11.47
C GLU A 108 14.30 7.44 10.49
N TYR A 109 13.16 7.75 9.89
CA TYR A 109 12.58 6.91 8.85
C TYR A 109 13.32 7.11 7.55
N THR A 110 13.75 6.01 6.93
CA THR A 110 14.77 6.07 5.88
C THR A 110 14.23 6.25 4.47
N ILE A 111 12.95 5.96 4.24
CA ILE A 111 12.37 5.97 2.88
C ILE A 111 11.06 6.71 2.87
N GLU A 112 11.07 7.84 2.19
CA GLU A 112 9.87 8.53 1.79
C GLU A 112 9.39 7.95 0.47
N ALA A 113 8.28 7.23 0.52
CA ALA A 113 7.58 6.79 -0.68
C ALA A 113 6.85 7.98 -1.30
N LEU A 114 6.84 8.06 -2.63
CA LEU A 114 5.92 8.95 -3.33
C LEU A 114 4.51 8.38 -3.19
N ARG A 115 3.63 9.14 -2.55
CA ARG A 115 2.23 8.78 -2.29
C ARG A 115 1.31 9.56 -3.23
N PRO A 116 0.18 8.97 -3.64
CA PRO A 116 -0.79 9.70 -4.44
C PRO A 116 -1.54 10.76 -3.62
N PHE A 117 -2.00 11.78 -4.32
CA PHE A 117 -3.01 12.72 -3.83
C PHE A 117 -4.40 12.14 -4.04
N VAL A 118 -5.31 12.40 -3.10
CA VAL A 118 -6.70 11.96 -3.17
C VAL A 118 -7.55 13.09 -3.73
N TYR A 119 -8.35 12.79 -4.74
CA TYR A 119 -9.39 13.67 -5.29
C TYR A 119 -10.74 13.00 -5.15
N VAL A 120 -11.69 13.67 -4.50
CA VAL A 120 -13.03 13.11 -4.27
C VAL A 120 -14.10 13.83 -5.08
N GLN A 121 -15.18 13.13 -5.38
CA GLN A 121 -16.30 13.70 -6.13
C GLN A 121 -16.81 14.99 -5.48
N GLY A 122 -17.02 16.02 -6.29
CA GLY A 122 -17.47 17.35 -5.85
C GLY A 122 -16.34 18.37 -5.70
N GLU A 123 -15.08 17.95 -5.76
CA GLU A 123 -13.93 18.86 -5.77
C GLU A 123 -13.60 19.33 -7.21
N PRO A 124 -13.14 20.58 -7.42
CA PRO A 124 -12.77 21.08 -8.75
C PRO A 124 -11.71 20.22 -9.46
N ASP A 125 -10.73 19.72 -8.70
CA ASP A 125 -9.62 18.93 -9.26
C ASP A 125 -10.07 17.52 -9.68
N PHE A 126 -11.10 16.97 -9.03
CA PHE A 126 -11.70 15.70 -9.42
C PHE A 126 -12.26 15.74 -10.84
N GLU A 127 -12.91 16.85 -11.24
CA GLU A 127 -13.46 17.01 -12.59
C GLU A 127 -12.37 16.99 -13.67
N THR A 128 -11.18 17.47 -13.35
CA THR A 128 -10.03 17.41 -14.26
C THR A 128 -9.57 15.97 -14.48
N VAL A 129 -9.47 15.19 -13.40
CA VAL A 129 -9.13 13.75 -13.46
C VAL A 129 -10.21 12.96 -14.21
N GLN A 130 -11.49 13.21 -13.92
CA GLN A 130 -12.64 12.61 -14.62
C GLN A 130 -12.56 12.88 -16.12
N LYS A 131 -12.35 14.14 -16.52
CA LYS A 131 -12.23 14.51 -17.93
C LYS A 131 -11.08 13.78 -18.62
N PHE A 132 -9.92 13.69 -17.96
CA PHE A 132 -8.77 12.95 -18.48
C PHE A 132 -9.10 11.46 -18.69
N LEU A 133 -9.65 10.79 -17.68
CA LEU A 133 -10.01 9.37 -17.76
C LEU A 133 -11.11 9.09 -18.80
N ARG A 134 -12.09 9.99 -18.94
CA ARG A 134 -13.10 9.92 -20.01
C ARG A 134 -12.45 10.00 -21.39
N GLN A 135 -11.51 10.90 -21.58
CA GLN A 135 -10.82 11.08 -22.87
C GLN A 135 -9.89 9.92 -23.21
N GLN A 136 -9.10 9.43 -22.25
CA GLN A 136 -8.10 8.39 -22.51
C GLN A 136 -8.70 6.98 -22.51
N LEU A 137 -9.71 6.71 -21.67
CA LEU A 137 -10.22 5.36 -21.41
C LEU A 137 -11.72 5.20 -21.62
N ASN A 138 -12.45 6.27 -21.96
CA ASN A 138 -13.92 6.28 -21.99
C ASN A 138 -14.53 5.74 -20.67
N GLN A 139 -13.98 6.17 -19.52
CA GLN A 139 -14.43 5.78 -18.19
C GLN A 139 -15.11 6.94 -17.46
N GLU A 140 -16.20 6.62 -16.76
CA GLU A 140 -16.83 7.47 -15.77
C GLU A 140 -16.46 7.00 -14.37
N ILE A 141 -15.91 7.92 -13.55
CA ILE A 141 -15.55 7.68 -12.16
C ILE A 141 -16.57 8.37 -11.25
N PHE A 142 -16.88 7.72 -10.13
CA PHE A 142 -18.00 8.16 -9.27
C PHE A 142 -17.55 8.62 -7.89
N LEU A 143 -16.65 7.88 -7.23
CA LEU A 143 -16.34 8.10 -5.82
C LEU A 143 -15.17 9.04 -5.61
N GLY A 144 -14.07 8.77 -6.30
CA GLY A 144 -12.80 9.45 -6.13
C GLY A 144 -11.73 8.82 -7.01
N ALA A 145 -10.54 9.43 -6.97
CA ALA A 145 -9.33 8.90 -7.56
C ALA A 145 -8.13 9.24 -6.68
N GLU A 146 -7.12 8.39 -6.73
CA GLU A 146 -5.79 8.66 -6.21
C GLU A 146 -4.83 8.89 -7.38
N TYR A 147 -4.17 10.04 -7.41
CA TYR A 147 -3.34 10.51 -8.51
C TYR A 147 -1.89 10.68 -8.05
N LEU A 148 -0.95 10.11 -8.79
CA LEU A 148 0.48 10.34 -8.59
C LEU A 148 1.15 10.56 -9.94
N GLU A 149 1.85 11.67 -10.07
CA GLU A 149 2.62 12.01 -11.26
C GLU A 149 4.12 12.09 -10.92
N THR A 150 4.92 11.59 -11.85
CA THR A 150 6.38 11.68 -11.86
C THR A 150 6.80 12.33 -13.18
N GLU A 151 8.09 12.61 -13.35
CA GLU A 151 8.61 13.16 -14.60
C GLU A 151 8.19 12.35 -15.85
N ASN A 152 8.04 11.02 -15.72
CA ASN A 152 7.82 10.14 -16.87
C ASN A 152 6.44 9.47 -16.91
N LEU A 153 5.77 9.36 -15.75
CA LEU A 153 4.57 8.55 -15.58
C LEU A 153 3.48 9.30 -14.84
N ILE A 154 2.23 9.02 -15.23
CA ILE A 154 1.02 9.39 -14.49
C ILE A 154 0.36 8.08 -14.05
N LEU A 155 0.12 7.91 -12.75
CA LEU A 155 -0.59 6.79 -12.16
C LEU A 155 -1.89 7.27 -11.54
N ILE A 156 -3.00 6.61 -11.88
CA ILE A 156 -4.32 6.96 -11.39
C ILE A 156 -5.02 5.70 -10.93
N SER A 157 -5.29 5.59 -9.63
CA SER A 157 -6.23 4.63 -9.07
C SER A 157 -7.61 5.28 -9.03
N TYR A 158 -8.63 4.66 -9.58
CA TYR A 158 -9.96 5.27 -9.73
C TYR A 158 -11.09 4.26 -9.56
N TYR A 159 -12.27 4.78 -9.23
CA TYR A 159 -13.42 3.96 -8.85
C TYR A 159 -14.56 4.09 -9.86
N THR A 160 -14.96 2.95 -10.43
CA THR A 160 -16.10 2.81 -11.34
C THR A 160 -17.19 1.92 -10.72
N GLY A 161 -18.37 1.91 -11.31
CA GLY A 161 -19.48 1.05 -10.87
C GLY A 161 -20.54 1.81 -10.09
N GLN A 162 -21.28 1.07 -9.24
CA GLN A 162 -22.43 1.59 -8.49
C GLN A 162 -22.15 1.62 -6.99
N PRO A 163 -22.87 2.43 -6.21
CA PRO A 163 -22.77 2.41 -4.74
C PRO A 163 -22.84 1.01 -4.15
N ALA A 164 -21.90 0.71 -3.26
CA ALA A 164 -21.70 -0.60 -2.61
C ALA A 164 -21.32 -1.76 -3.54
N ALA A 165 -21.00 -1.49 -4.81
CA ALA A 165 -20.48 -2.45 -5.79
C ALA A 165 -19.37 -1.78 -6.63
N TYR A 166 -18.47 -1.04 -5.98
CA TYR A 166 -17.41 -0.33 -6.68
C TYR A 166 -16.32 -1.29 -7.14
N THR A 167 -15.72 -0.92 -8.27
CA THR A 167 -14.49 -1.54 -8.80
C THR A 167 -13.39 -0.49 -8.80
N ASN A 168 -12.28 -0.80 -8.13
CA ASN A 168 -11.08 0.02 -8.13
C ASN A 168 -10.11 -0.47 -9.19
N LYS A 169 -9.70 0.44 -10.07
CA LYS A 169 -8.77 0.18 -11.17
C LYS A 169 -7.56 1.09 -11.00
N LEU A 170 -6.37 0.57 -11.28
CA LEU A 170 -5.14 1.35 -11.36
C LEU A 170 -4.72 1.42 -12.83
N ALA A 171 -4.47 2.62 -13.34
CA ALA A 171 -3.94 2.85 -14.67
C ALA A 171 -2.63 3.62 -14.61
N CYS A 172 -1.74 3.33 -15.54
CA CYS A 172 -0.47 4.02 -15.73
C CYS A 172 -0.39 4.54 -17.16
N PHE A 173 -0.02 5.80 -17.28
CA PHE A 173 0.14 6.50 -18.54
C PHE A 173 1.56 7.06 -18.60
N SER A 174 2.04 7.31 -19.82
CA SER A 174 3.15 8.25 -20.02
C SER A 174 2.78 9.66 -19.58
N HIS A 175 3.77 10.53 -19.37
CA HIS A 175 3.54 11.98 -19.14
C HIS A 175 2.76 12.68 -20.28
N LYS A 176 2.65 12.07 -21.47
CA LYS A 176 1.85 12.58 -22.60
C LYS A 176 0.41 12.06 -22.61
N GLY A 177 0.02 11.27 -21.61
CA GLY A 177 -1.31 10.69 -21.49
C GLY A 177 -1.53 9.38 -22.26
N LEU A 178 -0.53 8.86 -22.99
CA LEU A 178 -0.63 7.53 -23.61
C LEU A 178 -0.71 6.43 -22.54
N LEU A 179 -1.75 5.60 -22.58
CA LEU A 179 -1.91 4.46 -21.69
C LEU A 179 -0.80 3.42 -21.88
N TYR A 180 -0.12 3.06 -20.80
CA TYR A 180 0.79 1.92 -20.76
C TYR A 180 0.09 0.65 -20.28
N TRP A 181 -0.69 0.72 -19.20
CA TRP A 181 -1.49 -0.40 -18.71
C TRP A 181 -2.61 0.04 -17.78
N THR A 182 -3.56 -0.87 -17.57
CA THR A 182 -4.61 -0.76 -16.56
C THR A 182 -4.85 -2.13 -15.93
N GLU A 183 -5.17 -2.15 -14.64
CA GLU A 183 -5.55 -3.36 -13.92
C GLU A 183 -6.69 -3.09 -12.94
N GLU A 184 -7.59 -4.05 -12.82
CA GLU A 184 -8.54 -4.10 -11.73
C GLU A 184 -7.85 -4.59 -10.46
N ILE A 185 -7.82 -3.76 -9.42
CA ILE A 185 -7.11 -4.04 -8.17
C ILE A 185 -8.06 -4.34 -7.00
N GLY A 186 -9.37 -4.13 -7.18
CA GLY A 186 -10.39 -4.61 -6.25
C GLY A 186 -11.81 -4.50 -6.80
N THR A 187 -12.69 -5.41 -6.42
CA THR A 187 -14.11 -5.46 -6.82
C THR A 187 -15.04 -5.58 -5.61
N ASN A 188 -16.34 -5.33 -5.84
CA ASN A 188 -17.38 -5.38 -4.81
C ASN A 188 -17.04 -4.55 -3.57
N LEU A 189 -16.41 -3.40 -3.79
CA LEU A 189 -15.96 -2.52 -2.71
C LEU A 189 -17.13 -1.68 -2.20
N LYS A 190 -17.18 -1.51 -0.87
CA LYS A 190 -18.18 -0.68 -0.20
C LYS A 190 -17.81 0.81 -0.15
N GLY A 191 -16.56 1.14 -0.44
CA GLY A 191 -16.04 2.50 -0.34
C GLY A 191 -14.66 2.64 -0.96
N MET A 192 -14.05 3.80 -0.72
CA MET A 192 -12.75 4.19 -1.23
C MET A 192 -11.64 3.70 -0.30
N GLY A 193 -10.54 3.24 -0.87
CA GLY A 193 -9.27 3.05 -0.17
C GLY A 193 -8.43 4.32 -0.25
N ILE A 194 -7.52 4.49 0.70
CA ILE A 194 -6.49 5.55 0.68
C ILE A 194 -5.14 4.84 0.73
N GLY A 195 -4.17 5.35 -0.03
CA GLY A 195 -2.87 4.71 -0.21
C GLY A 195 -2.95 3.41 -1.00
N THR A 196 -3.83 3.31 -2.00
CA THR A 196 -4.02 2.06 -2.78
C THR A 196 -2.76 1.65 -3.55
N PHE A 197 -1.87 2.60 -3.84
CA PHE A 197 -0.56 2.36 -4.41
C PHE A 197 0.46 3.41 -3.95
N PHE A 198 1.74 3.16 -4.21
CA PHE A 198 2.81 4.15 -4.05
C PHE A 198 4.02 3.80 -4.92
N ILE A 199 4.94 4.75 -5.06
CA ILE A 199 6.25 4.51 -5.66
C ILE A 199 7.33 4.59 -4.59
N ALA A 200 8.20 3.60 -4.55
CA ALA A 200 9.46 3.65 -3.81
C ALA A 200 10.55 2.97 -4.63
N THR A 201 11.78 3.48 -4.60
CA THR A 201 12.96 2.84 -5.22
C THR A 201 12.70 2.38 -6.67
N ASN A 202 12.16 3.29 -7.50
CA ASN A 202 11.76 3.04 -8.90
C ASN A 202 10.81 1.85 -9.09
N THR A 203 9.96 1.57 -8.10
CA THR A 203 9.01 0.46 -8.13
C THR A 203 7.65 0.95 -7.67
N VAL A 204 6.61 0.64 -8.46
CA VAL A 204 5.21 0.82 -8.04
C VAL A 204 4.81 -0.38 -7.20
N PHE A 205 4.23 -0.14 -6.04
CA PHE A 205 3.66 -1.16 -5.15
C PHE A 205 2.17 -0.92 -5.00
N PHE A 206 1.37 -1.98 -5.08
CA PHE A 206 -0.06 -1.95 -4.78
C PHE A 206 -0.54 -3.35 -4.38
N VAL A 207 -1.72 -3.40 -3.79
CA VAL A 207 -2.35 -4.66 -3.37
C VAL A 207 -3.58 -4.91 -4.23
N LYS A 208 -3.66 -6.10 -4.82
CA LYS A 208 -4.81 -6.59 -5.54
C LYS A 208 -5.67 -7.48 -4.65
N ASN A 209 -6.97 -7.24 -4.64
CA ASN A 209 -7.98 -7.98 -3.88
C ASN A 209 -7.66 -8.12 -2.38
N LYS A 210 -6.92 -7.16 -1.82
CA LYS A 210 -6.40 -7.16 -0.44
C LYS A 210 -5.41 -8.29 -0.11
N THR A 211 -5.10 -9.21 -1.02
CA THR A 211 -4.28 -10.39 -0.71
C THR A 211 -2.97 -10.43 -1.48
N ASP A 212 -2.94 -9.86 -2.69
CA ASP A 212 -1.84 -10.07 -3.62
C ASP A 212 -1.02 -8.79 -3.70
N LEU A 213 0.24 -8.83 -3.25
CA LEU A 213 1.17 -7.74 -3.50
C LEU A 213 1.69 -7.84 -4.93
N VAL A 214 1.51 -6.75 -5.66
CA VAL A 214 1.96 -6.62 -7.04
C VAL A 214 2.97 -5.49 -7.16
N THR A 215 4.04 -5.74 -7.91
CA THR A 215 5.07 -4.73 -8.20
C THR A 215 5.30 -4.52 -9.69
N PHE A 216 5.63 -3.28 -10.04
CA PHE A 216 6.13 -2.90 -11.37
C PHE A 216 7.41 -2.10 -11.24
N ARG A 217 8.45 -2.48 -11.99
CA ARG A 217 9.68 -1.69 -12.04
C ARG A 217 9.54 -0.57 -13.08
N ILE A 218 9.95 0.63 -12.70
CA ILE A 218 10.08 1.79 -13.57
C ILE A 218 11.52 1.78 -14.11
N VAL A 219 11.66 1.80 -15.44
CA VAL A 219 12.95 1.76 -16.16
C VAL A 219 13.15 2.96 -17.06
#